data_AF-A0AA86NJY7-F1
#
_entry.id   AF-A0AA86NJY7-F1
#
_cell.length_a   1.000
_cell.length_b   1.000
_cell.length_c   1.000
_cell.angle_alpha   90.00
_cell.angle_beta   90.00
_cell.angle_gamma   90.00
#
_symmetry.space_group_name_H-M   'P 1'
#
loop_
_entity.id
_entity.type
_entity.pdbx_description
1 polymer ?
#
loop_
_entity_poly.entity_id
_entity_poly.type
_entity_poly.pdbx_seq_one_letter_code
_entity_poly.pdbx_strand_id
1 'polypeptide(L)'
;MNLFILSKNRRKNARYHCDRHVTKMIVEAAQQASSALSVVSPSVYQYHQEHIYKVTHVKHPCVIWCTQSFENYKYACEYGILLSIEFENRYKHSHKSRAVLEYLLKVGEEIKDQFKQQELTPFAQAMPEEYRCDDAIKAYRNYYIHDKKKIATWKTEEPKWFTDNRLEDSEQDEVPQVQLWEVELLFLVYYVSNYILKYFATSNADDKFQQIISSWRLFMNYSLTQEGQKYDFDRIRPQSTIQSRYLIFQKGKIEITTCNKRTAMTKINAVEDVQGRSTNSLNKLRQF
;
A
#
# COMPACT_ATOMS: atom_id res chain seq x y z
N MET A 1 -13.91 -10.00 -14.36
CA MET A 1 -12.59 -9.43 -14.05
C MET A 1 -12.52 -8.04 -14.62
N ASN A 2 -12.28 -7.06 -13.76
CA ASN A 2 -12.05 -5.67 -14.11
C ASN A 2 -11.18 -5.01 -13.01
N LEU A 3 -10.65 -3.82 -13.28
CA LEU A 3 -10.08 -2.91 -12.28
C LEU A 3 -10.75 -1.56 -12.54
N PHE A 4 -11.89 -1.29 -11.89
CA PHE A 4 -12.60 -0.03 -12.11
C PHE A 4 -11.78 1.12 -11.53
N ILE A 5 -11.38 2.05 -12.40
CA ILE A 5 -10.62 3.25 -12.00
C ILE A 5 -11.59 4.42 -11.96
N LEU A 6 -12.13 4.75 -10.78
CA LEU A 6 -13.15 5.77 -10.56
C LEU A 6 -12.59 7.10 -10.05
N SER A 7 -11.30 7.15 -9.70
CA SER A 7 -10.58 8.36 -9.29
C SER A 7 -9.07 8.17 -9.43
N LYS A 8 -8.34 9.27 -9.63
CA LYS A 8 -6.86 9.28 -9.59
C LYS A 8 -6.36 9.00 -8.16
N ASN A 9 -7.08 9.49 -7.15
CA ASN A 9 -6.77 9.18 -5.76
C ASN A 9 -7.24 7.76 -5.42
N ARG A 10 -6.31 6.87 -5.07
CA ARG A 10 -6.61 5.45 -4.85
C ARG A 10 -7.60 5.18 -3.71
N ARG A 11 -7.58 6.00 -2.65
CA ARG A 11 -8.56 5.87 -1.54
C ARG A 11 -9.95 6.28 -1.97
N LYS A 12 -10.06 7.43 -2.65
CA LYS A 12 -11.33 7.84 -3.26
C LYS A 12 -11.82 6.79 -4.24
N ASN A 13 -10.93 6.24 -5.07
CA ASN A 13 -11.25 5.17 -5.99
C ASN A 13 -11.90 3.98 -5.26
N ALA A 14 -11.29 3.48 -4.18
CA ALA A 14 -11.86 2.41 -3.38
C ALA A 14 -13.23 2.79 -2.77
N ARG A 15 -13.35 3.96 -2.14
CA ARG A 15 -14.61 4.46 -1.55
C ARG A 15 -15.74 4.61 -2.57
N TYR A 16 -15.41 4.96 -3.81
CA TYR A 16 -16.38 5.17 -4.88
C TYR A 16 -17.03 3.89 -5.40
N HIS A 17 -16.48 2.71 -5.10
CA HIS A 17 -17.09 1.47 -5.51
C HIS A 17 -18.44 1.26 -4.80
N CYS A 18 -19.44 0.79 -5.55
CA CYS A 18 -20.70 0.36 -4.96
C CYS A 18 -20.51 -0.91 -4.13
N ASP A 19 -21.42 -1.19 -3.21
CA ASP A 19 -21.31 -2.24 -2.20
C ASP A 19 -21.00 -3.62 -2.80
N ARG A 20 -21.65 -3.97 -3.92
CA ARG A 20 -21.41 -5.25 -4.61
C ARG A 20 -20.03 -5.31 -5.25
N HIS A 21 -19.56 -4.20 -5.80
CA HIS A 21 -18.25 -4.15 -6.44
C HIS A 21 -17.11 -4.06 -5.44
N VAL A 22 -17.28 -3.41 -4.28
CA VAL A 22 -16.26 -3.45 -3.22
C VAL A 22 -15.89 -4.89 -2.89
N THR A 23 -16.86 -5.76 -2.65
CA THR A 23 -16.59 -7.18 -2.36
C THR A 23 -15.96 -7.91 -3.56
N LYS A 24 -16.53 -7.74 -4.76
CA LYS A 24 -16.11 -8.50 -5.94
C LYS A 24 -14.72 -8.08 -6.45
N MET A 25 -14.41 -6.78 -6.43
CA MET A 25 -13.18 -6.25 -7.01
C MET A 25 -11.93 -6.63 -6.22
N ILE A 26 -12.04 -6.91 -4.92
CA ILE A 26 -10.92 -7.42 -4.11
C ILE A 26 -10.45 -8.78 -4.64
N VAL A 27 -11.40 -9.70 -4.89
CA VAL A 27 -11.09 -11.03 -5.43
C VAL A 27 -10.54 -10.91 -6.85
N GLU A 28 -11.17 -10.09 -7.70
CA GLU A 28 -10.73 -9.92 -9.08
C GLU A 28 -9.32 -9.31 -9.16
N ALA A 29 -8.99 -8.33 -8.32
CA ALA A 29 -7.64 -7.77 -8.23
C ALA A 29 -6.62 -8.84 -7.82
N ALA A 30 -6.94 -9.66 -6.80
CA ALA A 30 -6.04 -10.72 -6.34
C ALA A 30 -5.79 -11.80 -7.41
N GLN A 31 -6.84 -12.19 -8.15
CA GLN A 31 -6.74 -13.12 -9.27
C GLN A 31 -5.90 -12.55 -10.42
N GLN A 32 -6.08 -11.27 -10.74
CA GLN A 32 -5.32 -10.60 -11.80
C GLN A 32 -3.84 -10.46 -11.44
N ALA A 33 -3.54 -10.03 -10.22
CA ALA A 33 -2.15 -9.94 -9.74
C ALA A 33 -1.49 -11.32 -9.66
N SER A 34 -2.17 -12.35 -9.16
CA SER A 34 -1.63 -13.72 -9.14
C SER A 34 -1.33 -14.24 -10.56
N SER A 35 -2.22 -13.96 -11.52
CA SER A 35 -2.02 -14.35 -12.91
C SER A 35 -0.90 -13.55 -13.57
N ALA A 36 -0.78 -12.26 -13.26
CA ALA A 36 0.32 -11.43 -13.74
C ALA A 36 1.68 -11.93 -13.23
N LEU A 37 1.77 -12.33 -11.96
CA LEU A 37 2.97 -12.95 -11.39
C LEU A 37 3.40 -14.20 -12.18
N SER A 38 2.43 -15.05 -12.57
CA SER A 38 2.72 -16.25 -13.37
C SER A 38 3.30 -15.95 -14.75
N VAL A 39 2.97 -14.79 -15.32
CA VAL A 39 3.47 -14.37 -16.65
C VAL A 39 4.82 -13.70 -16.53
N VAL A 40 5.00 -12.82 -15.55
CA VAL A 40 6.24 -12.05 -15.35
C VAL A 40 7.35 -12.94 -14.79
N SER A 41 7.03 -13.81 -13.85
CA SER A 41 8.00 -14.67 -13.18
C SER A 41 7.44 -16.08 -12.92
N PRO A 42 7.44 -16.98 -13.93
CA PRO A 42 6.85 -18.31 -13.80
C PRO A 42 7.43 -19.16 -12.67
N SER A 43 8.75 -19.09 -12.44
CA SER A 43 9.43 -19.84 -11.38
C SER A 43 9.05 -19.35 -9.99
N VAL A 44 8.98 -18.03 -9.80
CA VAL A 44 8.54 -17.40 -8.55
C VAL A 44 7.06 -17.72 -8.29
N TYR A 45 6.21 -17.62 -9.30
CA TYR A 45 4.81 -18.07 -9.19
C TYR A 45 4.71 -19.52 -8.72
N GLN A 46 5.45 -20.45 -9.34
CA GLN A 46 5.41 -21.87 -8.98
C GLN A 46 5.82 -22.11 -7.53
N TYR A 47 6.81 -21.38 -7.03
CA TYR A 47 7.24 -21.45 -5.63
C TYR A 47 6.19 -20.91 -4.65
N HIS A 48 5.40 -19.92 -5.05
CA HIS A 48 4.42 -19.24 -4.19
C HIS A 48 2.96 -19.67 -4.41
N GLN A 49 2.70 -20.62 -5.30
CA GLN A 49 1.35 -20.98 -5.78
C GLN A 49 0.35 -21.40 -4.66
N GLU A 50 0.84 -21.87 -3.52
CA GLU A 50 0.00 -22.26 -2.38
C GLU A 50 -0.55 -21.06 -1.58
N HIS A 51 0.07 -19.88 -1.73
CA HIS A 51 -0.28 -18.66 -1.01
C HIS A 51 -1.12 -17.67 -1.83
N ILE A 52 -1.31 -17.94 -3.12
CA ILE A 52 -1.92 -17.01 -4.09
C ILE A 52 -3.02 -17.70 -4.90
N TYR A 53 -3.73 -16.94 -5.74
CA TYR A 53 -4.76 -17.53 -6.59
C TYR A 53 -4.14 -18.28 -7.77
N LYS A 54 -4.81 -19.38 -8.17
CA LYS A 54 -4.49 -20.08 -9.41
C LYS A 54 -4.63 -19.14 -10.61
N VAL A 55 -3.73 -19.31 -11.58
CA VAL A 55 -3.76 -18.56 -12.85
C VAL A 55 -5.13 -18.62 -13.50
N THR A 56 -5.63 -17.46 -13.91
CA THR A 56 -6.89 -17.34 -14.64
C THR A 56 -6.88 -16.17 -15.61
N HIS A 57 -7.61 -16.29 -16.72
CA HIS A 57 -7.82 -15.21 -17.68
C HIS A 57 -6.56 -14.42 -18.10
N VAL A 58 -5.42 -15.07 -18.36
CA VAL A 58 -4.14 -14.42 -18.69
C VAL A 58 -4.19 -13.46 -19.89
N LYS A 59 -5.13 -13.66 -20.80
CA LYS A 59 -5.36 -12.79 -21.97
C LYS A 59 -6.31 -11.63 -21.68
N HIS A 60 -6.82 -11.49 -20.46
CA HIS A 60 -7.73 -10.43 -20.10
C HIS A 60 -7.01 -9.07 -20.11
N PRO A 61 -7.62 -7.98 -20.61
CA PRO A 61 -6.97 -6.68 -20.72
C PRO A 61 -6.30 -6.19 -19.42
N CYS A 62 -6.98 -6.35 -18.28
CA CYS A 62 -6.41 -5.97 -16.98
C CYS A 62 -5.23 -6.85 -16.55
N VAL A 63 -5.22 -8.15 -16.89
CA VAL A 63 -4.07 -9.02 -16.58
C VAL A 63 -2.87 -8.62 -17.43
N ILE A 64 -3.10 -8.40 -18.73
CA ILE A 64 -2.08 -7.91 -19.65
C ILE A 64 -1.50 -6.59 -19.12
N TRP A 65 -2.36 -5.66 -18.72
CA TRP A 65 -1.95 -4.40 -18.11
C TRP A 65 -1.08 -4.60 -16.86
N CYS A 66 -1.48 -5.47 -15.93
CA CYS A 66 -0.65 -5.80 -14.76
C CYS A 66 0.74 -6.36 -15.13
N THR A 67 0.90 -7.00 -16.30
CA THR A 67 2.21 -7.54 -16.73
C THR A 67 3.11 -6.52 -17.43
N GLN A 68 2.56 -5.38 -17.87
CA GLN A 68 3.29 -4.39 -18.66
C GLN A 68 4.36 -3.65 -17.84
N SER A 69 4.03 -3.27 -16.60
CA SER A 69 4.95 -2.56 -15.72
C SER A 69 4.80 -2.96 -14.26
N PHE A 70 5.87 -2.73 -13.48
CA PHE A 70 5.84 -2.95 -12.04
C PHE A 70 4.81 -2.07 -11.33
N GLU A 71 4.72 -0.78 -11.68
CA GLU A 71 3.72 0.12 -11.08
C GLU A 71 2.28 -0.28 -11.42
N ASN A 72 2.01 -0.90 -12.58
CA ASN A 72 0.68 -1.46 -12.87
C ASN A 72 0.35 -2.64 -11.94
N TYR A 73 1.27 -3.59 -11.80
CA TYR A 73 1.12 -4.74 -10.90
C TYR A 73 0.90 -4.30 -9.45
N LYS A 74 1.76 -3.37 -8.99
CA LYS A 74 1.70 -2.78 -7.66
C LYS A 74 0.37 -2.05 -7.45
N TYR A 75 -0.06 -1.25 -8.43
CA TYR A 75 -1.37 -0.58 -8.38
C TYR A 75 -2.49 -1.59 -8.18
N ALA A 76 -2.51 -2.71 -8.91
CA ALA A 76 -3.56 -3.72 -8.77
C ALA A 76 -3.59 -4.33 -7.36
N CYS A 77 -2.42 -4.59 -6.77
CA CYS A 77 -2.31 -5.08 -5.40
C CYS A 77 -2.82 -4.05 -4.38
N GLU A 78 -2.30 -2.82 -4.45
CA GLU A 78 -2.67 -1.73 -3.53
C GLU A 78 -4.14 -1.32 -3.66
N TYR A 79 -4.67 -1.30 -4.89
CA TYR A 79 -6.10 -1.11 -5.17
C TYR A 79 -6.96 -2.15 -4.46
N GLY A 80 -6.60 -3.43 -4.57
CA GLY A 80 -7.29 -4.51 -3.87
C GLY A 80 -7.20 -4.38 -2.34
N ILE A 81 -6.05 -3.97 -1.81
CA ILE A 81 -5.85 -3.75 -0.37
C ILE A 81 -6.73 -2.60 0.11
N LEU A 82 -6.75 -1.47 -0.60
CA LEU A 82 -7.58 -0.31 -0.25
C LEU A 82 -9.08 -0.64 -0.33
N LEU A 83 -9.50 -1.42 -1.33
CA LEU A 83 -10.85 -1.95 -1.38
C LEU A 83 -11.17 -2.87 -0.19
N SER A 84 -10.20 -3.66 0.27
CA SER A 84 -10.40 -4.54 1.43
C SER A 84 -10.54 -3.76 2.74
N ILE A 85 -9.83 -2.63 2.88
CA ILE A 85 -10.00 -1.70 4.00
C ILE A 85 -11.40 -1.07 3.94
N GLU A 86 -11.81 -0.61 2.75
CA GLU A 86 -13.16 -0.07 2.55
C GLU A 86 -14.26 -1.11 2.81
N PHE A 87 -14.03 -2.36 2.41
CA PHE A 87 -14.90 -3.48 2.74
C PHE A 87 -15.02 -3.68 4.25
N GLU A 88 -13.91 -3.72 4.97
CA GLU A 88 -13.91 -3.88 6.43
C GLU A 88 -14.65 -2.73 7.13
N ASN A 89 -14.47 -1.50 6.63
CA ASN A 89 -15.23 -0.34 7.10
C ASN A 89 -16.75 -0.52 6.93
N ARG A 90 -17.20 -1.07 5.80
CA ARG A 90 -18.63 -1.27 5.47
C ARG A 90 -19.26 -2.49 6.15
N TYR A 91 -18.52 -3.58 6.28
CA TYR A 91 -19.05 -4.90 6.65
C TYR A 91 -18.55 -5.40 8.01
N LYS A 92 -17.62 -4.68 8.65
CA LYS A 92 -17.11 -4.94 10.01
C LYS A 92 -16.44 -6.30 10.18
N HIS A 93 -15.90 -6.85 9.10
CA HIS A 93 -15.04 -8.01 9.12
C HIS A 93 -14.03 -7.95 7.96
N SER A 94 -12.91 -8.67 8.09
CA SER A 94 -11.86 -8.69 7.07
C SER A 94 -12.25 -9.51 5.84
N HIS A 95 -11.71 -9.13 4.68
CA HIS A 95 -11.84 -9.89 3.43
C HIS A 95 -10.63 -10.82 3.24
N LYS A 96 -10.89 -12.12 3.03
CA LYS A 96 -9.83 -13.16 2.98
C LYS A 96 -8.71 -12.86 1.97
N SER A 97 -9.05 -12.30 0.81
CA SER A 97 -8.07 -12.00 -0.23
C SER A 97 -7.12 -10.84 0.11
N ARG A 98 -7.35 -10.09 1.21
CA ARG A 98 -6.44 -9.03 1.67
C ARG A 98 -5.04 -9.59 1.91
N ALA A 99 -4.94 -10.71 2.63
CA ALA A 99 -3.66 -11.36 2.92
C ALA A 99 -2.94 -11.80 1.65
N VAL A 100 -3.68 -12.26 0.63
CA VAL A 100 -3.12 -12.65 -0.67
C VAL A 100 -2.55 -11.44 -1.41
N LEU A 101 -3.26 -10.30 -1.40
CA LEU A 101 -2.81 -9.07 -2.05
C LEU A 101 -1.57 -8.47 -1.37
N GLU A 102 -1.54 -8.46 -0.03
CA GLU A 102 -0.37 -8.03 0.75
C GLU A 102 0.84 -8.94 0.46
N TYR A 103 0.61 -10.26 0.36
CA TYR A 103 1.65 -11.22 -0.01
C TYR A 103 2.17 -11.00 -1.44
N LEU A 104 1.27 -10.84 -2.40
CA LEU A 104 1.61 -10.56 -3.81
C LEU A 104 2.39 -9.26 -3.97
N LEU A 105 2.07 -8.23 -3.18
CA LEU A 105 2.80 -6.97 -3.20
C LEU A 105 4.25 -7.17 -2.71
N LYS A 106 4.44 -7.93 -1.63
CA LYS A 106 5.78 -8.30 -1.15
C LYS A 106 6.57 -9.08 -2.21
N VAL A 107 5.99 -10.15 -2.76
CA VAL A 107 6.65 -10.97 -3.79
C VAL A 107 6.96 -10.12 -5.04
N GLY A 108 6.04 -9.24 -5.42
CA GLY A 108 6.22 -8.32 -6.55
C GLY A 108 7.43 -7.41 -6.40
N GLU A 109 7.69 -6.89 -5.21
CA GLU A 109 8.86 -6.05 -4.92
C GLU A 109 10.19 -6.81 -5.05
N GLU A 110 10.20 -8.13 -4.80
CA GLU A 110 11.37 -8.99 -5.01
C GLU A 110 11.66 -9.25 -6.49
N ILE A 111 10.65 -9.14 -7.36
CA ILE A 111 10.76 -9.38 -8.81
C ILE A 111 10.60 -8.12 -9.66
N LYS A 112 10.60 -6.92 -9.07
CA LYS A 112 10.32 -5.67 -9.77
C LYS A 112 11.22 -5.44 -11.00
N ASP A 113 12.47 -5.87 -10.93
CA ASP A 113 13.45 -5.73 -12.01
C ASP A 113 13.18 -6.68 -13.21
N GLN A 114 12.26 -7.64 -13.05
CA GLN A 114 11.82 -8.54 -14.12
C GLN A 114 10.71 -7.93 -15.00
N PHE A 115 10.08 -6.84 -14.56
CA PHE A 115 9.10 -6.12 -15.36
C PHE A 115 9.78 -5.30 -16.46
N LYS A 116 9.19 -5.30 -17.67
CA LYS A 116 9.73 -4.58 -18.82
C LYS A 116 9.73 -3.07 -18.64
N GLN A 117 8.74 -2.55 -17.93
CA GLN A 117 8.59 -1.13 -17.61
C GLN A 117 8.44 -0.98 -16.11
N GLN A 118 8.83 0.19 -15.62
CA GLN A 118 8.70 0.52 -14.20
C GLN A 118 7.55 1.49 -13.98
N GLU A 119 7.28 2.41 -14.91
CA GLU A 119 6.29 3.47 -14.76
C GLU A 119 4.85 2.99 -14.90
N LEU A 120 3.91 3.72 -14.30
CA LEU A 120 2.48 3.48 -14.47
C LEU A 120 2.08 3.78 -15.92
N THR A 121 1.47 2.81 -16.57
CA THR A 121 0.99 2.95 -17.96
C THR A 121 -0.51 3.29 -18.00
N PRO A 122 -1.05 3.77 -19.14
CA PRO A 122 -2.48 4.03 -19.26
C PRO A 122 -3.34 2.83 -18.82
N PHE A 123 -4.34 3.08 -17.97
CA PHE A 123 -5.18 2.02 -17.41
C PHE A 123 -5.92 1.24 -18.50
N ALA A 124 -5.92 -0.09 -18.41
CA ALA A 124 -6.77 -0.91 -19.26
C ALA A 124 -8.25 -0.56 -19.07
N GLN A 125 -8.99 -0.52 -20.18
CA GLN A 125 -10.43 -0.27 -20.21
C GLN A 125 -11.17 -1.56 -20.57
N ALA A 126 -11.37 -2.43 -19.57
CA ALA A 126 -12.06 -3.72 -19.75
C ALA A 126 -13.59 -3.54 -19.73
N MET A 127 -14.10 -2.81 -20.72
CA MET A 127 -15.52 -2.47 -20.88
C MET A 127 -15.92 -2.48 -22.36
N PRO A 128 -17.23 -2.44 -22.68
CA PRO A 128 -17.71 -2.28 -24.06
C PRO A 128 -17.10 -1.06 -24.77
N GLU A 129 -16.98 -1.12 -26.10
CA GLU A 129 -16.28 -0.11 -26.90
C GLU A 129 -16.93 1.27 -26.78
N GLU A 130 -18.26 1.31 -26.68
CA GLU A 130 -19.05 2.54 -26.60
C GLU A 130 -18.74 3.41 -25.37
N TYR A 131 -18.13 2.84 -24.32
CA TYR A 131 -17.76 3.57 -23.12
C TYR A 131 -16.30 4.02 -23.12
N ARG A 132 -15.45 3.50 -24.03
CA ARG A 132 -14.01 3.76 -24.01
C ARG A 132 -13.72 5.19 -24.46
N CYS A 133 -12.73 5.81 -23.82
CA CYS A 133 -12.19 7.11 -24.23
C CYS A 133 -10.79 7.32 -23.66
N ASP A 134 -10.11 8.41 -24.02
CA ASP A 134 -8.73 8.67 -23.59
C ASP A 134 -8.59 8.82 -22.06
N ASP A 135 -9.65 9.27 -21.38
CA ASP A 135 -9.70 9.33 -19.92
C ASP A 135 -10.37 8.07 -19.35
N ALA A 136 -9.55 7.14 -18.87
CA ALA A 136 -10.03 5.90 -18.27
C ALA A 136 -10.99 6.13 -17.09
N ILE A 137 -10.84 7.21 -16.31
CA ILE A 137 -11.74 7.50 -15.20
C ILE A 137 -13.12 7.88 -15.71
N LYS A 138 -13.16 8.79 -16.70
CA LYS A 138 -14.42 9.16 -17.36
C LYS A 138 -15.10 7.95 -17.99
N ALA A 139 -14.33 7.10 -18.68
CA ALA A 139 -14.83 5.85 -19.27
C ALA A 139 -15.47 4.93 -18.20
N TYR A 140 -14.76 4.67 -17.10
CA TYR A 140 -15.26 3.81 -16.02
C TYR A 140 -16.46 4.41 -15.27
N ARG A 141 -16.49 5.73 -15.04
CA ARG A 141 -17.65 6.42 -14.43
C ARG A 141 -18.88 6.31 -15.32
N ASN A 142 -18.74 6.57 -16.62
CA ASN A 142 -19.83 6.40 -17.59
C ASN A 142 -20.34 4.95 -17.60
N TYR A 143 -19.43 3.98 -17.66
CA TYR A 143 -19.80 2.57 -17.57
C TYR A 143 -20.53 2.23 -16.26
N TYR A 144 -20.16 2.84 -15.14
CA TYR A 144 -20.87 2.69 -13.87
C TYR A 144 -22.29 3.26 -13.92
N ILE A 145 -22.45 4.48 -14.43
CA ILE A 145 -23.72 5.21 -14.49
C ILE A 145 -24.73 4.53 -15.42
N HIS A 146 -24.27 3.99 -16.56
CA HIS A 146 -25.17 3.43 -17.56
C HIS A 146 -25.43 1.94 -17.34
N ASP A 147 -24.38 1.14 -17.08
CA ASP A 147 -24.50 -0.32 -17.06
C ASP A 147 -24.51 -0.91 -15.65
N LYS A 148 -24.01 -0.19 -14.64
CA LYS A 148 -23.93 -0.69 -13.26
C LYS A 148 -24.97 -0.07 -12.33
N LYS A 149 -25.76 0.89 -12.81
CA LYS A 149 -26.77 1.58 -12.01
C LYS A 149 -27.76 0.67 -11.30
N LYS A 150 -28.20 -0.41 -11.95
CA LYS A 150 -29.15 -1.37 -11.37
C LYS A 150 -28.61 -2.12 -10.15
N ILE A 151 -27.29 -2.21 -10.01
CA ILE A 151 -26.63 -2.91 -8.91
C ILE A 151 -25.91 -1.97 -7.94
N ALA A 152 -25.98 -0.67 -8.20
CA ALA A 152 -25.22 0.35 -7.52
C ALA A 152 -25.96 0.81 -6.26
N THR A 153 -25.45 0.39 -5.10
CA THR A 153 -25.85 0.87 -3.78
C THR A 153 -24.60 1.22 -2.99
N TRP A 154 -24.72 2.13 -2.03
CA TRP A 154 -23.65 2.48 -1.11
C TRP A 154 -24.16 2.44 0.33
N LYS A 155 -23.50 1.64 1.18
CA LYS A 155 -23.60 1.73 2.64
C LYS A 155 -22.93 2.99 3.20
N THR A 156 -22.11 3.63 2.38
CA THR A 156 -21.43 4.91 2.63
C THR A 156 -22.12 6.02 1.83
N GLU A 157 -21.52 7.22 1.84
CA GLU A 157 -21.94 8.30 0.95
C GLU A 157 -21.82 7.88 -0.53
N GLU A 158 -22.89 8.12 -1.29
CA GLU A 158 -22.93 7.91 -2.73
C GLU A 158 -22.07 8.98 -3.45
N PRO A 159 -21.24 8.61 -4.44
CA PRO A 159 -20.39 9.58 -5.12
C PRO A 159 -21.22 10.59 -5.93
N LYS A 160 -20.94 11.88 -5.77
CA LYS A 160 -21.65 12.97 -6.47
C LYS A 160 -21.64 12.81 -8.00
N TRP A 161 -20.53 12.34 -8.56
CA TRP A 161 -20.40 12.09 -10.01
C TRP A 161 -21.37 11.02 -10.54
N PHE A 162 -21.93 10.17 -9.66
CA PHE A 162 -22.87 9.13 -10.04
C PHE A 162 -24.29 9.67 -10.25
N THR A 163 -24.67 10.73 -9.52
CA THR A 163 -25.98 11.40 -9.63
C THR A 163 -25.96 12.60 -10.57
N ASP A 164 -24.86 13.36 -10.60
CA ASP A 164 -24.64 14.43 -11.56
C ASP A 164 -23.29 14.25 -12.26
N ASN A 165 -23.34 13.78 -13.51
CA ASN A 165 -22.17 13.47 -14.32
C ASN A 165 -21.38 14.72 -14.77
N ARG A 166 -21.87 15.94 -14.47
CA ARG A 166 -21.18 17.21 -14.75
C ARG A 166 -20.29 17.66 -13.60
N LEU A 167 -20.40 17.03 -12.43
CA LEU A 167 -19.57 17.36 -11.28
C LEU A 167 -18.23 16.62 -11.40
N GLU A 168 -17.18 17.38 -11.73
CA GLU A 168 -15.82 16.94 -11.50
C GLU A 168 -15.53 16.92 -9.99
N ASP A 169 -14.66 16.00 -9.55
CA ASP A 169 -14.24 15.99 -8.14
C ASP A 169 -13.53 17.32 -7.86
N SER A 170 -13.97 18.09 -6.85
CA SER A 170 -13.23 19.29 -6.50
C SER A 170 -11.87 18.89 -5.94
N GLU A 171 -10.79 19.59 -6.33
CA GLU A 171 -9.45 19.35 -5.75
C GLU A 171 -9.46 19.53 -4.22
N GLN A 172 -10.43 20.30 -3.69
CA GLN A 172 -10.64 20.57 -2.28
C GLN A 172 -11.41 19.49 -1.52
N ASP A 173 -11.96 18.47 -2.19
CA ASP A 173 -12.49 17.27 -1.52
C ASP A 173 -11.33 16.39 -1.01
N GLU A 174 -10.32 16.97 -0.38
CA GLU A 174 -9.25 16.21 0.26
C GLU A 174 -9.91 15.28 1.29
N VAL A 175 -9.70 13.98 1.12
CA VAL A 175 -9.92 13.03 2.22
C VAL A 175 -9.04 13.55 3.35
N PRO A 176 -9.57 13.77 4.58
CA PRO A 176 -8.75 14.25 5.69
C PRO A 176 -7.45 13.47 5.71
N GLN A 177 -6.33 14.18 5.88
CA GLN A 177 -4.95 13.66 5.83
C GLN A 177 -4.63 12.63 6.93
N VAL A 178 -5.65 12.04 7.53
CA VAL A 178 -5.57 10.90 8.44
C VAL A 178 -5.58 9.64 7.57
N GLN A 179 -4.66 8.72 7.84
CA GLN A 179 -4.49 7.37 7.26
C GLN A 179 -3.49 7.16 6.12
N LEU A 180 -2.88 8.18 5.49
CA LEU A 180 -1.73 7.94 4.58
C LEU A 180 -0.50 7.49 5.36
N TRP A 181 -0.21 8.19 6.45
CA TRP A 181 0.88 7.85 7.37
C TRP A 181 0.68 6.49 8.01
N GLU A 182 -0.54 5.97 8.24
CA GLU A 182 -0.74 4.64 8.84
C GLU A 182 -0.39 3.51 7.89
N VAL A 183 -0.75 3.63 6.61
CA VAL A 183 -0.44 2.61 5.60
C VAL A 183 1.03 2.70 5.23
N GLU A 184 1.57 3.91 5.06
CA GLU A 184 3.00 4.14 4.88
C GLU A 184 3.80 3.73 6.13
N LEU A 185 3.30 3.96 7.35
CA LEU A 185 3.87 3.42 8.59
C LEU A 185 3.81 1.91 8.54
N LEU A 186 2.67 1.30 8.24
CA LEU A 186 2.53 -0.16 8.23
C LEU A 186 3.46 -0.79 7.21
N PHE A 187 3.62 -0.19 6.03
CA PHE A 187 4.61 -0.60 5.04
C PHE A 187 6.04 -0.37 5.52
N LEU A 188 6.37 0.78 6.11
CA LEU A 188 7.69 1.09 6.65
C LEU A 188 8.05 0.16 7.82
N VAL A 189 7.14 0.00 8.77
CA VAL A 189 7.15 -0.96 9.90
C VAL A 189 7.39 -2.37 9.38
N TYR A 190 6.63 -2.79 8.38
CA TYR A 190 6.73 -4.11 7.79
C TYR A 190 8.08 -4.31 7.08
N TYR A 191 8.52 -3.34 6.29
CA TYR A 191 9.81 -3.38 5.59
C TYR A 191 10.99 -3.39 6.56
N VAL A 192 10.97 -2.51 7.56
CA VAL A 192 12.00 -2.44 8.61
C VAL A 192 12.01 -3.73 9.43
N SER A 193 10.84 -4.26 9.79
CA SER A 193 10.73 -5.54 10.50
C SER A 193 11.29 -6.69 9.67
N ASN A 194 10.96 -6.78 8.38
CA ASN A 194 11.48 -7.84 7.50
C ASN A 194 12.96 -7.65 7.18
N TYR A 195 13.46 -6.41 7.05
CA TYR A 195 14.88 -6.13 6.85
C TYR A 195 15.70 -6.53 8.07
N ILE A 196 15.23 -6.19 9.28
CA ILE A 196 15.82 -6.65 10.55
C ILE A 196 15.78 -8.18 10.62
N LEU A 197 14.64 -8.82 10.33
CA LEU A 197 14.55 -10.28 10.33
C LEU A 197 15.52 -10.93 9.34
N LYS A 198 15.71 -10.37 8.14
CA LYS A 198 16.58 -10.91 7.10
C LYS A 198 18.07 -10.70 7.38
N TYR A 199 18.45 -9.53 7.93
CA TYR A 199 19.83 -9.21 8.28
C TYR A 199 20.33 -9.99 9.50
N PHE A 200 19.42 -10.37 10.40
CA PHE A 200 19.77 -11.07 11.64
C PHE A 200 19.40 -12.55 11.67
N ALA A 201 18.67 -13.08 10.67
CA ALA A 201 18.50 -14.53 10.46
C ALA A 201 19.82 -15.25 10.10
N THR A 202 20.87 -14.51 9.77
CA THR A 202 22.24 -15.01 9.58
C THR A 202 23.05 -15.03 10.89
N SER A 203 22.46 -14.67 12.03
CA SER A 203 23.08 -14.67 13.36
C SER A 203 22.17 -15.31 14.41
N ASN A 204 22.71 -16.15 15.29
CA ASN A 204 21.95 -16.79 16.39
C ASN A 204 21.14 -15.76 17.17
N ALA A 205 19.80 -15.82 17.07
CA ALA A 205 18.89 -14.87 17.70
C ALA A 205 18.81 -15.11 19.22
N ASP A 206 19.45 -14.23 20.00
CA ASP A 206 19.53 -14.24 21.48
C ASP A 206 18.28 -13.63 22.15
N ASP A 207 18.06 -13.81 23.46
CA ASP A 207 16.88 -13.35 24.25
C ASP A 207 16.56 -11.85 24.08
N LYS A 208 17.56 -11.04 23.75
CA LYS A 208 17.40 -9.62 23.38
C LYS A 208 16.50 -9.42 22.14
N PHE A 209 16.49 -10.36 21.20
CA PHE A 209 15.63 -10.36 20.01
C PHE A 209 14.15 -10.49 20.39
N GLN A 210 13.81 -11.40 21.30
CA GLN A 210 12.43 -11.57 21.78
C GLN A 210 11.94 -10.34 22.56
N GLN A 211 12.83 -9.69 23.30
CA GLN A 211 12.54 -8.41 23.97
C GLN A 211 12.33 -7.25 23.00
N ILE A 212 13.11 -7.17 21.90
CA ILE A 212 12.93 -6.12 20.89
C ILE A 212 11.59 -6.32 20.17
N ILE A 213 11.28 -7.55 19.73
CA ILE A 213 10.00 -7.83 19.04
C ILE A 213 8.79 -7.61 19.95
N SER A 214 8.84 -8.04 21.22
CA SER A 214 7.76 -7.80 22.17
C SER A 214 7.56 -6.31 22.47
N SER A 215 8.66 -5.55 22.63
CA SER A 215 8.61 -4.09 22.83
C SER A 215 8.06 -3.36 21.60
N TRP A 216 8.41 -3.83 20.39
CA TRP A 216 7.90 -3.30 19.13
C TRP A 216 6.42 -3.60 18.93
N ARG A 217 5.97 -4.81 19.28
CA ARG A 217 4.54 -5.19 19.27
C ARG A 217 3.72 -4.38 20.26
N LEU A 218 4.25 -4.11 21.45
CA LEU A 218 3.61 -3.24 22.44
C LEU A 218 3.48 -1.80 21.93
N PHE A 219 4.55 -1.28 21.32
CA PHE A 219 4.55 0.05 20.68
C PHE A 219 3.49 0.13 19.57
N MET A 220 3.40 -0.87 18.70
CA MET A 220 2.38 -0.91 17.63
C MET A 220 0.95 -0.94 18.17
N ASN A 221 0.68 -1.77 19.20
CA ASN A 221 -0.65 -1.84 19.81
C ASN A 221 -1.05 -0.55 20.53
N TYR A 222 -0.08 0.23 21.03
CA TYR A 222 -0.32 1.46 21.77
C TYR A 222 -0.40 2.69 20.86
N SER A 223 0.48 2.81 19.85
CA SER A 223 0.52 3.93 18.90
C SER A 223 -0.70 4.00 17.98
N LEU A 224 -1.37 2.87 17.72
CA LEU A 224 -2.63 2.84 16.98
C LEU A 224 -3.84 3.39 17.78
N THR A 225 -3.65 3.83 19.03
CA THR A 225 -4.75 4.24 19.90
C THR A 225 -4.79 5.71 20.31
N GLN A 226 -3.77 6.55 20.04
CA GLN A 226 -3.79 7.97 20.43
C GLN A 226 -2.93 8.86 19.51
N GLU A 227 -3.50 9.97 19.02
CA GLU A 227 -2.82 11.00 18.22
C GLU A 227 -2.11 12.05 19.13
N GLY A 228 -0.91 12.49 18.73
CA GLY A 228 -0.41 13.83 19.08
C GLY A 228 0.50 14.04 20.30
N GLN A 229 1.18 13.03 20.87
CA GLN A 229 2.12 13.25 21.99
C GLN A 229 3.59 12.95 21.67
N LYS A 230 4.48 13.65 22.39
CA LYS A 230 5.95 13.48 22.37
C LYS A 230 6.33 12.41 23.40
N TYR A 231 7.00 11.35 22.98
CA TYR A 231 7.28 10.20 23.85
C TYR A 231 8.73 10.18 24.31
N ASP A 232 8.89 10.10 25.64
CA ASP A 232 10.18 9.96 26.33
C ASP A 232 10.34 8.52 26.82
N PHE A 233 11.31 7.80 26.23
CA PHE A 233 11.56 6.38 26.49
C PHE A 233 12.24 6.11 27.84
N ASP A 234 12.66 7.14 28.58
CA ASP A 234 13.33 6.96 29.87
C ASP A 234 12.39 6.46 30.99
N ARG A 235 11.06 6.52 30.79
CA ARG A 235 10.07 5.99 31.76
C ARG A 235 9.78 4.48 31.62
N ILE A 236 10.29 3.81 30.58
CA ILE A 236 9.95 2.40 30.26
C ILE A 236 11.15 1.44 30.49
N ARG A 237 12.07 1.74 31.41
CA ARG A 237 13.14 0.78 31.76
C ARG A 237 13.31 0.55 33.26
N PRO A 238 13.47 -0.72 33.67
CA PRO A 238 14.47 -1.11 34.64
C PRO A 238 15.80 -1.40 33.91
N GLN A 239 16.78 -0.55 34.20
CA GLN A 239 18.24 -0.79 34.13
C GLN A 239 18.81 -1.54 32.90
N SER A 240 19.14 -0.78 31.84
CA SER A 240 20.24 -1.16 30.93
C SER A 240 20.96 0.10 30.41
N THR A 241 22.28 0.02 30.31
CA THR A 241 23.29 1.09 30.22
C THR A 241 23.32 1.91 28.92
N ILE A 242 22.23 1.93 28.15
CA ILE A 242 22.12 2.69 26.90
C ILE A 242 21.08 3.81 27.11
N GLN A 243 21.53 5.05 27.32
CA GLN A 243 20.63 6.20 27.49
C GLN A 243 20.12 6.71 26.13
N SER A 244 18.78 6.70 26.02
CA SER A 244 17.83 7.41 25.14
C SER A 244 17.97 7.39 23.61
N ARG A 245 16.87 6.98 22.94
CA ARG A 245 16.50 7.28 21.54
C ARG A 245 15.22 8.11 21.61
N TYR A 246 15.14 9.23 20.92
CA TYR A 246 13.88 9.97 20.74
C TYR A 246 13.49 9.94 19.26
N LEU A 247 12.20 9.73 18.99
CA LEU A 247 11.58 10.00 17.69
C LEU A 247 10.65 11.19 17.90
N ILE A 248 10.97 12.33 17.27
CA ILE A 248 10.10 13.50 17.27
C ILE A 248 9.37 13.52 15.93
N PHE A 249 8.05 13.40 15.97
CA PHE A 249 7.19 13.63 14.82
C PHE A 249 6.69 15.08 14.85
N GLN A 250 7.12 15.88 13.89
CA GLN A 250 6.53 17.20 13.63
C GLN A 250 6.28 17.33 12.12
N LYS A 251 5.02 17.61 11.74
CA LYS A 251 4.56 17.96 10.38
C LYS A 251 5.52 17.57 9.24
N GLY A 252 5.55 16.29 8.88
CA GLY A 252 6.28 15.81 7.70
C GLY A 252 7.80 15.66 7.85
N LYS A 253 8.38 15.72 9.06
CA LYS A 253 9.79 15.40 9.33
C LYS A 253 9.94 14.30 10.38
N ILE A 254 10.87 13.38 10.13
CA ILE A 254 11.36 12.38 11.08
C ILE A 254 12.80 12.75 11.42
N GLU A 255 13.06 13.16 12.66
CA GLU A 255 14.42 13.47 13.13
C GLU A 255 14.93 12.34 14.04
N ILE A 256 16.05 11.72 13.66
CA ILE A 256 16.69 10.63 14.40
C ILE A 256 18.02 11.14 14.95
N THR A 257 18.10 11.34 16.28
CA THR A 257 19.36 11.73 16.92
C THR A 257 19.95 10.55 17.70
N THR A 258 21.22 10.23 17.46
CA THR A 258 21.97 9.22 18.22
C THR A 258 23.14 9.87 18.94
N CYS A 259 23.30 9.58 20.24
CA CYS A 259 24.47 9.99 21.02
C CYS A 259 25.33 8.76 21.35
N ASN A 260 26.62 8.82 21.08
CA ASN A 260 27.58 7.79 21.51
C ASN A 260 28.64 8.42 22.43
N LYS A 261 28.96 7.78 23.55
CA LYS A 261 29.77 8.37 24.64
C LYS A 261 31.27 8.58 24.31
N ARG A 262 31.72 8.36 23.07
CA ARG A 262 33.17 8.41 22.75
C ARG A 262 33.57 9.17 21.48
N THR A 263 32.67 9.83 20.78
CA THR A 263 33.08 10.70 19.67
C THR A 263 31.98 11.71 19.37
N ALA A 264 32.38 12.91 18.97
CA ALA A 264 31.56 14.12 18.87
C ALA A 264 30.14 13.89 18.30
N MET A 265 29.19 14.69 18.80
CA MET A 265 27.81 14.78 18.31
C MET A 265 27.77 14.74 16.78
N THR A 266 27.29 13.62 16.23
CA THR A 266 26.98 13.55 14.79
C THR A 266 25.48 13.75 14.67
N LYS A 267 25.06 14.99 14.37
CA LYS A 267 23.70 15.25 13.90
C LYS A 267 23.57 14.63 12.51
N ILE A 268 22.87 13.52 12.41
CA ILE A 268 22.40 13.02 11.12
C ILE A 268 21.07 13.71 10.86
N ASN A 269 21.12 14.85 10.20
CA ASN A 269 19.91 15.50 9.67
C ASN A 269 19.49 14.71 8.43
N ALA A 270 18.72 13.63 8.61
CA ALA A 270 17.98 13.04 7.50
C ALA A 270 16.70 13.87 7.31
N VAL A 271 16.82 14.97 6.56
CA VAL A 271 15.66 15.71 6.07
C VAL A 271 15.25 15.05 4.75
N GLU A 272 14.22 14.22 4.77
CA GLU A 272 13.46 13.95 3.56
C GLU A 272 12.38 15.03 3.46
N ASP A 273 12.61 15.97 2.55
CA ASP A 273 11.57 16.90 2.15
C ASP A 273 10.60 16.11 1.27
N VAL A 274 9.40 15.85 1.78
CA VAL A 274 8.35 15.09 1.07
C VAL A 274 7.80 15.88 -0.12
N GLN A 275 8.25 17.12 -0.33
CA GLN A 275 7.89 17.96 -1.47
C GLN A 275 9.13 18.43 -2.24
N GLY A 276 9.63 17.58 -3.14
CA GLY A 276 10.46 18.04 -4.26
C GLY A 276 11.79 17.33 -4.46
N ARG A 277 11.92 16.69 -5.62
CA ARG A 277 13.13 16.21 -6.31
C ARG A 277 14.49 16.50 -5.62
N SER A 278 15.21 15.45 -5.20
CA SER A 278 16.64 15.31 -5.57
C SER A 278 17.15 13.87 -5.35
N THR A 279 17.87 13.35 -6.34
CA THR A 279 18.37 11.99 -6.51
C THR A 279 19.68 11.67 -5.76
N ASN A 280 20.06 12.41 -4.71
CA ASN A 280 21.39 12.26 -4.10
C ASN A 280 21.45 11.57 -2.72
N SER A 281 20.33 11.32 -2.06
CA SER A 281 20.34 10.77 -0.69
C SER A 281 20.49 9.24 -0.61
N LEU A 282 20.12 8.53 -1.67
CA LEU A 282 20.21 7.05 -1.74
C LEU A 282 21.64 6.53 -1.90
N ASN A 283 22.58 7.34 -2.40
CA ASN A 283 23.96 6.90 -2.62
C ASN A 283 24.78 6.79 -1.31
N LYS A 284 24.35 7.41 -0.21
CA LYS A 284 25.04 7.29 1.09
C LYS A 284 24.62 6.06 1.90
N LEU A 285 23.48 5.45 1.59
CA LEU A 285 23.04 4.18 2.21
C LEU A 285 23.68 2.94 1.57
N ARG A 286 24.43 3.09 0.46
CA ARG A 286 25.13 1.98 -0.21
C ARG A 286 26.58 1.75 0.27
N GLN A 287 27.07 2.52 1.24
CA GLN A 287 28.47 2.43 1.72
C GLN A 287 28.64 1.92 3.16
N PHE A 288 27.60 1.34 3.78
CA PHE A 288 27.71 0.66 5.08
C PHE A 288 26.99 -0.68 5.06
#